data_AF-A0A6L3SWT8-F1
#
_entry.id   AF-A0A6L3SWT8-F1
#
_cell.length_a   1.000
_cell.length_b   1.000
_cell.length_c   1.000
_cell.angle_alpha   90.00
_cell.angle_beta   90.00
_cell.angle_gamma   90.00
#
_symmetry.space_group_name_H-M   'P 1'
#
loop_
_entity.id
_entity.type
_entity.pdbx_description
1 polymer ?
#
loop_
_entity_poly.entity_id
_entity_poly.type
_entity_poly.pdbx_seq_one_letter_code
_entity_poly.pdbx_strand_id
1 'polypeptide(L)'
;MLETEDIPLPAPDKARAYADCALRLEAAAAAAGHGIEVDTWYELPAYGEALEQAYSLGIVDGRLSAAGFDLEAINARPAEQLKAMPPAEVRRYLHALWRCERHTHGYGSPVLDAVRSGALGIAASRLAACCNPAAR
;
A
#
# COMPACT_ATOMS: atom_id res chain seq x y z
N MET A 1 -5.61 4.95 26.31
CA MET A 1 -4.52 5.55 25.51
C MET A 1 -3.80 4.38 24.87
N LEU A 2 -4.18 4.00 23.65
CA LEU A 2 -3.51 2.90 22.95
C LEU A 2 -2.15 3.44 22.52
N GLU A 3 -1.08 2.85 23.04
CA GLU A 3 0.27 3.10 22.56
C GLU A 3 0.26 2.78 21.07
N THR A 4 0.40 3.80 20.22
CA THR A 4 0.78 3.60 18.83
C THR A 4 2.10 2.87 18.85
N GLU A 5 2.08 1.55 18.65
CA GLU A 5 3.31 0.78 18.46
C GLU A 5 4.13 1.51 17.41
N ASP A 6 5.35 1.88 17.78
CA ASP A 6 6.24 2.61 16.88
C ASP A 6 6.67 1.65 15.77
N ILE A 7 5.94 1.73 14.66
CA ILE A 7 6.18 0.93 13.47
C ILE A 7 7.33 1.65 12.73
N PRO A 8 8.55 1.10 12.74
CA PRO A 8 9.72 1.82 12.23
C PRO A 8 9.56 2.10 10.75
N LEU A 9 9.98 3.27 10.28
CA LEU A 9 10.01 3.54 8.86
C LEU A 9 11.03 2.62 8.16
N PRO A 10 10.74 2.15 6.95
CA PRO A 10 11.72 1.40 6.16
C PRO A 10 12.92 2.29 5.80
N ALA A 11 14.03 1.66 5.45
CA ALA A 11 15.19 2.36 4.92
C ALA A 11 14.82 3.14 3.62
N PRO A 12 15.45 4.29 3.32
CA PRO A 12 15.04 5.16 2.22
C PRO A 12 15.05 4.47 0.85
N ASP A 13 16.04 3.62 0.61
CA ASP A 13 16.18 2.80 -0.61
C ASP A 13 15.03 1.80 -0.74
N LYS A 14 14.65 1.13 0.35
CA LYS A 14 13.52 0.20 0.39
C LYS A 14 12.18 0.91 0.17
N ALA A 15 11.99 2.08 0.79
CA ALA A 15 10.79 2.89 0.62
C ALA A 15 10.62 3.32 -0.85
N ARG A 16 11.73 3.72 -1.50
CA ARG A 16 11.75 4.11 -2.91
C ARG A 16 11.49 2.93 -3.83
N ALA A 17 12.17 1.79 -3.61
CA ALA A 17 11.94 0.58 -4.39
C ALA A 17 10.47 0.14 -4.34
N TYR A 18 9.86 0.19 -3.16
CA TYR A 18 8.44 -0.10 -3.01
C TYR A 18 7.55 0.89 -3.76
N ALA A 19 7.85 2.19 -3.70
CA ALA A 19 7.10 3.20 -4.46
C ALA A 19 7.17 2.97 -5.98
N ASP A 20 8.35 2.65 -6.51
CA ASP A 20 8.51 2.32 -7.93
C ASP A 20 7.74 1.04 -8.30
N CYS A 21 7.69 0.06 -7.39
CA CYS A 21 6.89 -1.14 -7.56
C CYS A 21 5.38 -0.86 -7.57
N ALA A 22 4.89 -0.03 -6.65
CA ALA A 22 3.49 0.37 -6.58
C ALA A 22 3.05 1.10 -7.84
N LEU A 23 3.85 2.02 -8.36
CA LEU A 23 3.55 2.74 -9.60
C LEU A 23 3.50 1.83 -10.82
N ARG A 24 4.37 0.81 -10.88
CA ARG A 24 4.33 -0.21 -11.95
C ARG A 24 3.07 -1.07 -11.87
N LEU A 25 2.65 -1.41 -10.65
CA LEU A 25 1.39 -2.14 -10.43
C LEU A 25 0.18 -1.33 -10.90
N GLU A 26 0.11 -0.04 -10.54
CA GLU A 26 -0.95 0.86 -11.02
C GLU A 26 -0.94 0.99 -12.55
N ALA A 27 0.23 1.13 -13.16
CA ALA A 27 0.36 1.18 -14.61
C ALA A 27 -0.10 -0.12 -15.29
N ALA A 28 0.25 -1.28 -14.72
CA ALA A 28 -0.20 -2.58 -15.23
C ALA A 28 -1.73 -2.74 -15.10
N ALA A 29 -2.31 -2.31 -13.98
CA ALA A 29 -3.76 -2.31 -13.79
C ALA A 29 -4.46 -1.39 -14.81
N ALA A 30 -3.94 -0.19 -15.03
CA ALA A 30 -4.47 0.74 -16.01
C ALA A 30 -4.39 0.18 -17.44
N ALA A 31 -3.29 -0.49 -17.79
CA ALA A 31 -3.11 -1.15 -19.08
C ALA A 31 -4.07 -2.33 -19.29
N ALA A 32 -4.41 -3.06 -18.22
CA ALA A 32 -5.43 -4.11 -18.24
C ALA A 32 -6.87 -3.55 -18.29
N GLY A 33 -7.05 -2.27 -17.97
CA GLY A 33 -8.30 -1.53 -18.08
C GLY A 33 -8.97 -1.26 -16.73
N HIS A 34 -9.73 -0.16 -16.67
CA HIS A 34 -10.42 0.29 -15.44
C HIS A 34 -11.40 -0.73 -14.84
N GLY A 35 -11.90 -1.66 -15.65
CA GLY A 35 -12.82 -2.72 -15.24
C GLY A 35 -12.15 -4.07 -15.02
N ILE A 36 -10.84 -4.14 -14.77
CA ILE A 36 -10.15 -5.42 -14.54
C ILE A 36 -10.87 -6.24 -13.46
N GLU A 37 -11.28 -7.46 -13.80
CA GLU A 37 -11.91 -8.37 -12.86
C GLU A 37 -10.89 -8.87 -11.84
N VAL A 38 -11.38 -9.23 -10.64
CA VAL A 38 -10.48 -9.62 -9.53
C VAL A 38 -9.64 -10.86 -9.86
N ASP A 39 -10.16 -11.79 -10.65
CA ASP A 39 -9.41 -12.99 -11.07
C ASP A 39 -8.26 -12.60 -12.00
N THR A 40 -8.51 -11.74 -13.00
CA THR A 40 -7.46 -11.21 -13.89
C THR A 40 -6.43 -10.38 -13.13
N TRP A 41 -6.85 -9.66 -12.09
CA TRP A 41 -5.95 -8.89 -11.23
C TRP A 41 -4.91 -9.77 -10.55
N TYR A 42 -5.31 -10.91 -9.98
CA TYR A 42 -4.38 -11.84 -9.33
C TYR A 42 -3.39 -12.50 -10.30
N GLU A 43 -3.75 -12.58 -11.58
CA GLU A 43 -2.90 -13.14 -12.63
C GLU A 43 -1.87 -12.13 -13.19
N LEU A 44 -1.98 -10.85 -12.84
CA LEU A 44 -1.01 -9.85 -13.31
C LEU A 44 0.39 -10.17 -12.77
N PRO A 45 1.43 -10.27 -13.64
CA PRO A 45 2.80 -10.46 -13.16
C PRO A 45 3.24 -9.35 -12.19
N ALA A 46 2.79 -8.11 -12.43
CA ALA A 46 3.06 -6.97 -11.56
C ALA A 46 2.42 -7.13 -10.17
N TYR A 47 1.28 -7.81 -10.04
CA TYR A 47 0.66 -8.10 -8.74
C TYR A 47 1.55 -9.03 -7.92
N GLY A 48 1.97 -10.16 -8.51
CA GLY A 48 2.85 -11.12 -7.85
C GLY A 48 4.17 -10.48 -7.41
N GLU A 49 4.77 -9.67 -8.29
CA GLU A 49 6.00 -8.93 -7.96
C GLU A 49 5.78 -7.94 -6.81
N ALA A 50 4.70 -7.17 -6.84
CA ALA A 50 4.41 -6.19 -5.79
C ALA A 50 4.14 -6.84 -4.43
N LEU A 51 3.44 -7.98 -4.43
CA LEU A 51 3.24 -8.78 -3.23
C LEU A 51 4.59 -9.26 -2.68
N GLU A 52 5.45 -9.85 -3.51
CA GLU A 52 6.78 -10.31 -3.09
C GLU A 52 7.63 -9.15 -2.54
N GLN A 53 7.65 -8.01 -3.24
CA GLN A 53 8.39 -6.83 -2.81
C GLN A 53 7.88 -6.25 -1.48
N ALA A 54 6.57 -6.21 -1.27
CA ALA A 54 6.00 -5.73 -0.01
C ALA A 54 6.53 -6.51 1.21
N TYR A 55 6.71 -7.83 1.06
CA TYR A 55 7.30 -8.66 2.11
C TYR A 55 8.83 -8.55 2.18
N SER A 56 9.53 -8.62 1.05
CA SER A 56 11.02 -8.60 1.05
C SER A 56 11.60 -7.26 1.50
N LEU A 57 10.90 -6.16 1.23
CA LEU A 57 11.29 -4.81 1.66
C LEU A 57 10.86 -4.47 3.10
N GLY A 58 10.10 -5.36 3.76
CA GLY A 58 9.63 -5.16 5.13
C GLY A 58 8.50 -4.14 5.27
N ILE A 59 7.78 -3.85 4.18
CA ILE A 59 6.52 -3.09 4.25
C ILE A 59 5.50 -3.88 5.06
N VAL A 60 5.39 -5.17 4.76
CA VAL A 60 4.65 -6.16 5.54
C VAL A 60 5.60 -6.86 6.50
N ASP A 61 5.19 -7.00 7.76
CA ASP A 61 5.91 -7.74 8.77
C ASP A 61 4.95 -8.58 9.65
N GLY A 62 5.51 -9.34 10.59
CA GLY A 62 4.75 -10.20 11.48
C GLY A 62 3.90 -9.49 12.53
N ARG A 63 3.99 -8.16 12.66
CA ARG A 63 3.21 -7.41 13.66
C ARG A 63 1.74 -7.39 13.28
N LEU A 64 0.89 -7.46 14.29
CA LEU A 64 -0.56 -7.36 14.16
C LEU A 64 -0.99 -6.03 14.74
N SER A 65 -1.50 -5.13 13.91
CA SER A 65 -2.12 -3.91 14.44
C SER A 65 -3.51 -4.26 14.97
N ALA A 66 -3.76 -4.00 16.26
CA ALA A 66 -5.09 -4.17 16.85
C ALA A 66 -6.11 -3.12 16.35
N ALA A 67 -5.62 -2.00 15.78
CA ALA A 67 -6.44 -0.96 15.20
C ALA A 67 -6.58 -1.16 13.69
N GLY A 68 -7.79 -1.38 13.19
CA GLY A 68 -8.07 -1.43 11.76
C GLY A 68 -7.96 -0.05 11.09
N PHE A 69 -7.99 -0.04 9.76
CA PHE A 69 -8.26 1.16 8.97
C PHE A 69 -9.65 1.07 8.36
N ASP A 70 -10.32 2.21 8.25
CA ASP A 70 -11.45 2.36 7.36
C ASP A 70 -10.94 2.56 5.92
N LEU A 71 -10.73 1.44 5.23
CA LEU A 71 -10.17 1.44 3.87
C LEU A 71 -11.12 2.10 2.87
N GLU A 72 -12.44 1.98 3.08
CA GLU A 72 -13.45 2.59 2.23
C GLU A 72 -13.40 4.12 2.34
N ALA A 73 -13.35 4.66 3.57
CA ALA A 73 -13.22 6.10 3.79
C ALA A 73 -11.93 6.67 3.19
N ILE A 74 -10.81 5.92 3.28
CA ILE A 74 -9.54 6.32 2.65
C ILE A 74 -9.68 6.33 1.12
N ASN A 75 -10.22 5.26 0.54
CA ASN A 75 -10.37 5.14 -0.92
C ASN A 75 -11.35 6.19 -1.50
N ALA A 76 -12.31 6.67 -0.71
CA ALA A 76 -13.21 7.74 -1.15
C ALA A 76 -12.51 9.10 -1.28
N ARG A 77 -11.50 9.40 -0.44
CA ARG A 77 -10.77 10.69 -0.42
C ARG A 77 -9.27 10.49 -0.15
N PRO A 78 -8.54 9.78 -1.01
CA PRO A 78 -7.20 9.28 -0.68
C PRO A 78 -6.19 10.40 -0.51
N ALA A 79 -6.23 11.44 -1.35
CA ALA A 79 -5.32 12.57 -1.24
C ALA A 79 -5.48 13.36 0.07
N GLU A 80 -6.71 13.53 0.56
CA GLU A 80 -7.00 14.23 1.82
C GLU A 80 -6.54 13.38 3.02
N GLN A 81 -7.00 12.12 3.06
CA GLN A 81 -6.75 11.20 4.17
C GLN A 81 -5.27 10.89 4.32
N LEU A 82 -4.59 10.48 3.24
CA LEU A 82 -3.18 10.07 3.28
C LEU A 82 -2.22 11.24 3.51
N LYS A 83 -2.57 12.45 3.05
CA LYS A 83 -1.75 13.65 3.31
C LYS A 83 -1.68 13.99 4.80
N ALA A 84 -2.81 13.84 5.51
CA ALA A 84 -2.93 14.14 6.92
C ALA A 84 -2.30 13.07 7.84
N MET A 85 -2.15 11.83 7.36
CA MET A 85 -1.60 10.72 8.18
C MET A 85 -0.13 10.91 8.54
N PRO A 86 0.31 10.66 9.78
CA PRO A 86 1.73 10.57 10.10
C PRO A 86 2.48 9.54 9.20
N PRO A 87 3.79 9.68 8.95
CA PRO A 87 4.54 8.73 8.12
C PRO A 87 4.43 7.27 8.59
N ALA A 88 4.50 7.05 9.91
CA ALA A 88 4.33 5.71 10.50
C ALA A 88 2.94 5.13 10.21
N GLU A 89 1.89 5.97 10.22
CA GLU A 89 0.53 5.58 9.87
C GLU A 89 0.38 5.25 8.39
N VAL A 90 1.11 5.93 7.50
CA VAL A 90 1.13 5.56 6.07
C VAL A 90 1.79 4.20 5.84
N ARG A 91 2.89 3.91 6.54
CA ARG A 91 3.49 2.57 6.49
C ARG A 91 2.53 1.52 7.06
N ARG A 92 1.83 1.83 8.17
CA ARG A 92 0.82 0.96 8.78
C ARG A 92 -0.36 0.69 7.84
N TYR A 93 -0.82 1.70 7.11
CA TYR A 93 -1.86 1.56 6.08
C TYR A 93 -1.43 0.58 4.98
N LEU A 94 -0.23 0.76 4.42
CA LEU A 94 0.31 -0.13 3.38
C LEU A 94 0.49 -1.57 3.89
N HIS A 95 0.96 -1.73 5.12
CA HIS A 95 1.04 -3.04 5.78
C HIS A 95 -0.34 -3.69 5.90
N ALA A 96 -1.34 -2.95 6.41
CA ALA A 96 -2.70 -3.43 6.57
C ALA A 96 -3.33 -3.83 5.22
N LEU A 97 -3.11 -3.04 4.18
CA LEU A 97 -3.59 -3.30 2.81
C LEU A 97 -3.17 -4.70 2.33
N TRP A 98 -1.85 -4.96 2.31
CA TRP A 98 -1.30 -6.24 1.85
C TRP A 98 -1.61 -7.41 2.77
N ARG A 99 -1.78 -7.15 4.06
CA ARG A 99 -2.24 -8.17 5.00
C ARG A 99 -3.70 -8.56 4.73
N CYS A 100 -4.58 -7.58 4.55
CA CYS A 100 -5.97 -7.82 4.22
C CYS A 100 -6.08 -8.55 2.87
N GLU A 101 -5.29 -8.16 1.88
CA GLU A 101 -5.22 -8.81 0.56
C GLU A 101 -5.09 -10.33 0.66
N ARG A 102 -4.18 -10.80 1.52
CA ARG A 102 -3.95 -12.24 1.73
C ARG A 102 -5.17 -12.95 2.32
N HIS A 103 -5.99 -12.25 3.09
CA HIS A 103 -7.18 -12.81 3.74
C HIS A 103 -8.46 -12.68 2.91
N THR A 104 -8.48 -11.84 1.87
CA THR A 104 -9.65 -11.61 1.01
C THR A 104 -9.58 -12.31 -0.34
N HIS A 105 -8.54 -13.12 -0.58
CA HIS A 105 -8.33 -13.82 -1.85
C HIS A 105 -9.59 -14.57 -2.30
N GLY A 106 -10.09 -14.24 -3.51
CA GLY A 106 -11.32 -14.79 -4.09
C GLY A 106 -12.63 -14.09 -3.73
N TYR A 107 -12.63 -13.11 -2.81
CA TYR A 107 -13.83 -12.33 -2.44
C TYR A 107 -13.71 -10.85 -2.81
N GLY A 108 -12.49 -10.37 -3.02
CA GLY A 108 -12.18 -8.99 -3.36
C GLY A 108 -10.70 -8.72 -3.19
N SER A 109 -10.25 -7.52 -3.53
CA SER A 109 -8.86 -7.11 -3.40
C SER A 109 -8.79 -5.68 -2.86
N PRO A 110 -8.52 -5.50 -1.56
CA PRO A 110 -8.23 -4.18 -0.98
C PRO A 110 -7.12 -3.45 -1.73
N VAL A 111 -6.12 -4.16 -2.25
CA VAL A 111 -5.04 -3.56 -3.05
C VAL A 111 -5.59 -3.04 -4.39
N LEU A 112 -6.42 -3.81 -5.08
CA LEU A 112 -7.07 -3.37 -6.32
C LEU A 112 -7.95 -2.14 -6.07
N ASP A 113 -8.70 -2.11 -4.98
CA ASP A 113 -9.53 -0.96 -4.60
C ASP A 113 -8.67 0.29 -4.33
N ALA A 114 -7.52 0.11 -3.67
CA ALA A 114 -6.56 1.20 -3.45
C ALA A 114 -5.85 1.64 -4.75
N VAL A 115 -5.61 0.74 -5.69
CA VAL A 115 -5.10 1.08 -7.03
C VAL A 115 -6.13 1.88 -7.81
N ARG A 116 -7.40 1.43 -7.83
CA ARG A 116 -8.49 2.11 -8.54
C ARG A 116 -8.76 3.52 -8.02
N SER A 117 -8.63 3.72 -6.71
CA SER A 117 -8.76 5.05 -6.11
C SER A 117 -7.49 5.91 -6.22
N GLY A 118 -6.34 5.33 -6.57
CA GLY A 118 -5.02 5.95 -6.54
C GLY A 118 -4.44 6.09 -5.13
N ALA A 119 -5.08 5.52 -4.11
CA ALA A 119 -4.58 5.51 -2.74
C ALA A 119 -3.22 4.80 -2.61
N LEU A 120 -2.99 3.73 -3.38
CA LEU A 120 -1.74 2.97 -3.31
C LEU A 120 -0.54 3.83 -3.72
N GLY A 121 -0.59 4.45 -4.90
CA GLY A 121 0.48 5.30 -5.43
C GLY A 121 0.73 6.53 -4.57
N ILE A 122 -0.33 7.16 -4.04
CA ILE A 122 -0.21 8.29 -3.09
C ILE A 122 0.51 7.84 -1.81
N ALA A 123 0.07 6.74 -1.20
CA ALA A 123 0.66 6.24 0.03
C ALA A 123 2.13 5.83 -0.17
N ALA A 124 2.44 5.12 -1.26
CA ALA A 124 3.79 4.65 -1.54
C ALA A 124 4.75 5.81 -1.85
N SER A 125 4.32 6.78 -2.66
CA SER A 125 5.10 7.99 -2.96
C SER A 125 5.37 8.81 -1.70
N ARG A 126 4.35 8.93 -0.83
CA ARG A 126 4.49 9.63 0.44
C ARG A 126 5.45 8.92 1.39
N LEU A 127 5.37 7.60 1.49
CA LEU A 127 6.30 6.82 2.30
C LEU A 127 7.74 7.05 1.84
N ALA A 128 8.01 7.00 0.52
CA ALA A 128 9.32 7.27 -0.04
C ALA A 128 9.81 8.70 0.27
N ALA A 129 8.94 9.71 0.12
CA ALA A 129 9.28 11.10 0.44
C ALA A 129 9.63 11.28 1.92
N CYS A 130 8.86 10.68 2.83
CA CYS A 130 9.09 10.80 4.27
C CYS A 130 10.38 10.08 4.74
N CYS A 131 10.79 9.03 4.03
CA CYS A 131 12.01 8.29 4.33
C CYS A 131 13.26 8.94 3.70
N ASN A 132 13.12 9.84 2.73
CA ASN A 132 14.26 10.51 2.11
C ASN A 132 14.73 11.73 2.94
N PRO A 133 15.94 11.72 3.53
CA PRO A 133 16.45 12.84 4.30
C PRO A 133 16.73 14.10 3.45
N ALA A 134 16.91 13.96 2.13
CA ALA A 134 17.14 15.08 1.22
C ALA A 134 15.84 15.81 0.81
N ALA A 135 14.68 15.32 1.23
CA ALA A 135 13.37 15.93 0.95
C ALA A 135 12.82 16.76 2.14
N ARG A 136 13.63 17.00 3.17
CA ARG A 136 13.31 17.82 4.34
C ARG A 136 13.98 19.18 4.29
#